data_AF-A0A843T0A1-F1
#
_entry.id   AF-A0A843T0A1-F1
#
_cell.length_a   1.000
_cell.length_b   1.000
_cell.length_c   1.000
_cell.angle_alpha   90.00
_cell.angle_beta   90.00
_cell.angle_gamma   90.00
#
_symmetry.space_group_name_H-M   'P 1'
#
loop_
_entity.id
_entity.type
_entity.pdbx_description
1 polymer ?
#
loop_
_entity_poly.entity_id
_entity_poly.type
_entity_poly.pdbx_seq_one_letter_code
_entity_poly.pdbx_strand_id
1 'polypeptide(L)'
;MALKLTYHYRLKREVVDYEGVIGHLRDVLKAFLMKPDCSQFYIGITNDLERRRREHQTEKPAFTLMCAIYGETPRPGEDSFRKLELDAIRQFQDGVRNPVNGKVLRCSNTAGGTPDQRWLYVLVDKRDVSGIPFKSPGDALPLPTAPQ
;
A
#
# COMPACT_ATOMS: atom_id res chain seq x y z
N MET A 1 -19.36 8.63 -6.24
CA MET A 1 -18.96 7.20 -6.38
C MET A 1 -18.12 6.81 -5.18
N ALA A 2 -18.24 5.58 -4.65
CA ALA A 2 -17.61 5.19 -3.37
C ALA A 2 -16.20 4.57 -3.56
N LEU A 3 -15.24 4.98 -2.73
CA LEU A 3 -13.90 4.37 -2.62
C LEU A 3 -14.02 2.98 -2.00
N LYS A 4 -13.52 1.95 -2.68
CA LYS A 4 -13.48 0.57 -2.17
C LYS A 4 -12.20 0.36 -1.33
N LEU A 5 -12.32 -0.24 -0.15
CA LEU A 5 -11.17 -0.72 0.62
C LEU A 5 -10.92 -2.19 0.31
N THR A 6 -9.66 -2.54 0.04
CA THR A 6 -9.22 -3.92 -0.15
C THR A 6 -7.95 -4.16 0.67
N TYR A 7 -7.84 -5.34 1.26
CA TYR A 7 -6.72 -5.71 2.12
C TYR A 7 -5.76 -6.62 1.38
N HIS A 8 -4.48 -6.26 1.31
CA HIS A 8 -3.47 -7.02 0.56
C HIS A 8 -2.18 -7.11 1.39
N TYR A 9 -2.06 -8.15 2.22
CA TYR A 9 -0.88 -8.35 3.06
C TYR A 9 -0.06 -9.54 2.59
N ARG A 10 1.13 -9.31 2.02
CA ARG A 10 2.04 -10.43 1.75
C ARG A 10 2.92 -10.80 2.94
N LEU A 11 3.10 -9.87 3.86
CA LEU A 11 3.96 -10.01 5.04
C LEU A 11 3.12 -10.32 6.28
N LYS A 12 3.64 -11.17 7.16
CA LYS A 12 3.01 -11.39 8.47
C LYS A 12 2.96 -10.06 9.21
N ARG A 13 1.80 -9.73 9.79
CA ARG A 13 1.69 -8.68 10.81
C ARG A 13 2.81 -8.93 11.83
N GLU A 14 3.48 -7.86 12.28
CA GLU A 14 4.52 -7.88 13.33
C GLU A 14 5.95 -8.25 12.91
N VAL A 15 6.20 -8.68 11.65
CA VAL A 15 7.57 -8.82 11.14
C VAL A 15 8.07 -7.48 10.61
N VAL A 16 9.07 -6.89 11.27
CA VAL A 16 9.72 -5.63 10.90
C VAL A 16 10.73 -5.89 9.77
N ASP A 17 10.23 -6.10 8.56
CA ASP A 17 11.04 -6.22 7.34
C ASP A 17 10.66 -5.11 6.36
N TYR A 18 11.23 -3.92 6.56
CA TYR A 18 10.91 -2.74 5.74
C TYR A 18 11.34 -2.89 4.29
N GLU A 19 12.44 -3.58 4.01
CA GLU A 19 12.82 -3.90 2.63
C GLU A 19 11.78 -4.81 1.97
N GLY A 20 11.32 -5.83 2.69
CA GLY A 20 10.22 -6.69 2.27
C GLY A 20 8.92 -5.92 2.01
N VAL A 21 8.59 -4.92 2.85
CA VAL A 21 7.41 -4.06 2.68
C VAL A 21 7.51 -3.25 1.39
N ILE A 22 8.67 -2.64 1.14
CA ILE A 22 8.92 -1.87 -0.09
C ILE A 22 8.90 -2.77 -1.33
N GLY A 23 9.47 -3.98 -1.23
CA GLY A 23 9.42 -4.98 -2.29
C GLY A 23 7.98 -5.39 -2.61
N HIS A 24 7.17 -5.64 -1.58
CA HIS A 24 5.76 -5.95 -1.75
C HIS A 24 4.97 -4.79 -2.38
N LEU A 25 5.21 -3.56 -1.92
CA LEU A 25 4.63 -2.35 -2.49
C LEU A 25 4.95 -2.23 -3.98
N ARG A 26 6.20 -2.49 -4.38
CA ARG A 26 6.62 -2.51 -5.79
C ARG A 26 5.82 -3.53 -6.62
N ASP A 27 5.60 -4.73 -6.09
CA ASP A 27 4.82 -5.77 -6.78
C ASP A 27 3.35 -5.35 -6.97
N VAL A 28 2.75 -4.74 -5.94
CA VAL A 28 1.38 -4.21 -6.02
C VAL A 28 1.28 -3.11 -7.07
N LEU A 29 2.23 -2.16 -7.08
CA LEU A 29 2.26 -1.09 -8.08
C LEU A 29 2.48 -1.62 -9.50
N LYS A 30 3.32 -2.65 -9.67
CA LYS A 30 3.49 -3.34 -10.97
C LYS A 30 2.19 -4.01 -11.43
N ALA A 31 1.42 -4.63 -10.54
CA ALA A 31 0.13 -5.20 -10.90
C ALA A 31 -0.85 -4.13 -11.41
N PHE A 32 -0.88 -2.97 -10.76
CA PHE A 32 -1.69 -1.82 -11.21
C PHE A 32 -1.21 -1.22 -12.52
N LEU A 33 0.11 -1.17 -12.74
CA LEU A 33 0.72 -0.68 -13.96
C LEU A 33 0.33 -1.48 -15.21
N MET A 34 0.00 -2.78 -15.03
CA MET A 34 -0.52 -3.64 -16.10
C MET A 34 -2.00 -3.35 -16.45
N LYS A 35 -2.70 -2.56 -15.64
CA LYS A 35 -4.09 -2.16 -15.91
C LYS A 35 -4.12 -0.93 -16.81
N PRO A 36 -4.87 -0.94 -17.94
CA PRO A 36 -4.84 0.15 -18.91
C PRO A 36 -5.29 1.49 -18.33
N ASP A 37 -6.31 1.49 -17.45
CA ASP A 37 -6.92 2.73 -16.94
C ASP A 37 -6.46 3.13 -15.53
N CYS A 38 -5.34 2.57 -15.05
CA CYS A 38 -4.69 3.05 -13.83
C CYS A 38 -3.53 3.98 -14.21
N SER A 39 -3.57 5.23 -13.76
CA SER A 39 -2.59 6.25 -14.14
C SER A 39 -1.88 6.87 -12.96
N GLN A 40 -2.47 6.81 -11.77
CA GLN A 40 -1.96 7.46 -10.57
C GLN A 40 -2.11 6.59 -9.33
N PHE A 41 -1.16 6.76 -8.41
CA PHE A 41 -1.21 6.16 -7.08
C PHE A 41 -0.77 7.16 -6.01
N TYR A 42 -1.17 6.91 -4.77
CA TYR A 42 -0.75 7.65 -3.60
C TYR A 42 -0.43 6.68 -2.47
N ILE A 43 0.74 6.80 -1.86
CA ILE A 43 1.14 6.06 -0.67
C ILE A 43 0.74 6.88 0.56
N GLY A 44 0.24 6.25 1.61
CA GLY A 44 0.03 6.97 2.85
C GLY A 44 0.11 6.07 4.06
N ILE A 45 0.25 6.69 5.22
CA ILE A 45 0.13 6.02 6.51
C ILE A 45 -1.14 6.43 7.27
N THR A 46 -1.70 5.50 8.05
CA THR A 46 -2.86 5.77 8.91
C THR A 46 -2.93 4.84 10.13
N ASN A 47 -3.65 5.24 11.17
CA ASN A 47 -4.09 4.38 12.27
C ASN A 47 -5.43 3.70 12.00
N ASP A 48 -6.24 4.30 11.14
CA ASP A 48 -7.61 3.88 10.89
C ASP A 48 -7.89 3.93 9.38
N LEU A 49 -7.77 2.77 8.74
CA LEU A 49 -8.01 2.61 7.31
C LEU A 49 -9.44 3.02 6.92
N GLU A 50 -10.43 2.74 7.77
CA GLU A 50 -11.84 3.04 7.48
C GLU A 50 -12.10 4.55 7.57
N ARG A 51 -11.60 5.21 8.60
CA ARG A 51 -11.70 6.66 8.73
C ARG A 51 -10.95 7.34 7.60
N ARG A 52 -9.71 6.92 7.32
CA ARG A 52 -8.88 7.53 6.27
C ARG A 52 -9.48 7.31 4.88
N ARG A 53 -10.13 6.18 4.64
CA ARG A 53 -10.93 5.95 3.43
C ARG A 53 -12.03 6.99 3.28
N ARG A 54 -12.82 7.24 4.34
CA ARG A 54 -13.92 8.22 4.30
C ARG A 54 -13.41 9.65 4.04
N GLU A 55 -12.28 10.02 4.66
CA GLU A 55 -11.62 11.31 4.41
C GLU A 55 -11.21 11.42 2.93
N HIS A 56 -10.52 10.42 2.38
CA HIS A 56 -10.07 10.42 0.98
C HIS A 56 -11.20 10.40 -0.04
N GLN A 57 -12.36 9.80 0.28
CA GLN A 57 -13.54 9.89 -0.59
C GLN A 57 -13.96 11.35 -0.83
N THR A 58 -13.75 12.21 0.17
CA THR A 58 -14.11 13.62 0.12
C THR A 58 -12.99 14.46 -0.50
N GLU A 59 -11.74 14.25 -0.05
CA GLU A 59 -10.59 15.08 -0.43
C GLU A 59 -9.97 14.71 -1.79
N LYS A 60 -10.06 13.42 -2.16
CA LYS A 60 -9.34 12.84 -3.30
C LYS A 60 -10.25 11.91 -4.12
N PRO A 61 -11.37 12.41 -4.66
CA PRO A 61 -12.39 11.59 -5.33
C PRO A 61 -11.90 10.89 -6.61
N ALA A 62 -10.77 11.33 -7.17
CA ALA A 62 -10.10 10.67 -8.29
C ALA A 62 -9.57 9.27 -7.94
N PHE A 63 -9.24 9.03 -6.66
CA PHE A 63 -8.81 7.73 -6.17
C PHE A 63 -10.02 6.91 -5.80
N THR A 64 -10.14 5.72 -6.39
CA THR A 64 -11.35 4.90 -6.29
C THR A 64 -11.12 3.56 -5.59
N LEU A 65 -9.86 3.21 -5.31
CA LEU A 65 -9.48 2.04 -4.54
C LEU A 65 -8.41 2.38 -3.50
N MET A 66 -8.55 1.81 -2.31
CA MET A 66 -7.57 1.83 -1.22
C MET A 66 -7.11 0.41 -0.94
N CYS A 67 -5.80 0.19 -0.94
CA CYS A 67 -5.14 -1.09 -0.68
C CYS A 67 -4.29 -0.96 0.57
N ALA A 68 -4.63 -1.68 1.63
CA ALA A 68 -3.73 -1.81 2.77
C ALA A 68 -2.57 -2.75 2.41
N ILE A 69 -1.33 -2.29 2.57
CA ILE A 69 -0.11 -3.00 2.15
C ILE A 69 0.56 -3.69 3.33
N TYR A 70 0.62 -3.00 4.46
CA TYR A 70 1.33 -3.45 5.63
C TYR A 70 0.77 -2.81 6.88
N GLY A 71 0.80 -3.52 8.00
CA GLY A 71 0.51 -2.91 9.29
C GLY A 71 1.15 -3.60 10.45
N GLU A 72 1.46 -2.82 11.48
CA GLU A 72 2.05 -3.27 12.73
C GLU A 72 1.20 -2.84 13.91
N THR A 73 1.42 -3.51 15.03
CA THR A 73 1.04 -3.00 16.35
C THR A 73 1.94 -1.80 16.65
N PRO A 74 1.39 -0.62 17.01
CA PRO A 74 2.23 0.54 17.26
C PRO A 74 3.14 0.27 18.44
N ARG A 75 4.35 0.81 18.38
CA ARG A 75 5.26 0.82 19.51
C ARG A 75 5.44 2.26 19.95
N PRO A 76 5.20 2.60 21.22
CA PRO A 76 5.38 3.96 21.70
C PRO A 76 6.84 4.37 21.53
N GLY A 77 7.07 5.53 20.90
CA GLY A 77 8.41 6.11 20.73
C GLY A 77 9.15 5.72 19.45
N GLU A 78 8.55 4.98 18.52
CA GLU A 78 9.17 4.60 17.24
C GLU A 78 8.63 5.42 16.06
N ASP A 79 9.50 6.26 15.47
CA ASP A 79 9.25 6.99 14.19
C ASP A 79 9.34 6.08 12.94
N SER A 80 9.32 4.76 13.14
CA SER A 80 9.71 3.77 12.13
C SER A 80 8.75 3.73 10.93
N PHE A 81 7.45 3.93 11.16
CA PHE A 81 6.45 4.05 10.08
C PHE A 81 6.61 5.33 9.26
N ARG A 82 6.99 6.43 9.91
CA ARG A 82 7.24 7.69 9.21
C ARG A 82 8.47 7.57 8.32
N LYS A 83 9.52 6.88 8.78
CA LYS A 83 10.69 6.55 7.95
C LYS A 83 10.30 5.63 6.79
N LEU A 84 9.53 4.57 7.05
CA LEU A 84 9.02 3.66 6.02
C LEU A 84 8.21 4.39 4.95
N GLU A 85 7.31 5.30 5.34
CA GLU A 85 6.55 6.12 4.40
C GLU A 85 7.46 7.02 3.57
N LEU A 86 8.38 7.74 4.21
CA LEU A 86 9.30 8.64 3.51
C LEU A 86 10.20 7.88 2.54
N ASP A 87 10.68 6.70 2.93
CA ASP A 87 11.50 5.86 2.06
C ASP A 87 10.68 5.29 0.90
N ALA A 88 9.42 4.88 1.14
CA ALA A 88 8.51 4.48 0.08
C ALA A 88 8.24 5.63 -0.91
N ILE A 89 7.94 6.82 -0.40
CA ILE A 89 7.71 8.01 -1.22
C ILE A 89 8.96 8.32 -2.03
N ARG A 90 10.15 8.38 -1.41
CA ARG A 90 11.42 8.65 -2.09
C ARG A 90 11.70 7.65 -3.20
N GLN A 91 11.47 6.36 -2.96
CA GLN A 91 11.73 5.32 -3.96
C GLN A 91 10.77 5.36 -5.14
N PHE A 92 9.54 5.80 -4.94
CA PHE A 92 8.51 5.78 -5.97
C PHE A 92 8.05 7.18 -6.41
N GLN A 93 8.77 8.24 -6.04
CA GLN A 93 8.38 9.64 -6.28
C GLN A 93 8.22 9.94 -7.77
N ASP A 94 9.12 9.39 -8.61
CA ASP A 94 9.07 9.55 -10.07
C ASP A 94 8.03 8.63 -10.74
N GLY A 95 7.30 7.86 -9.93
CA GLY A 95 6.36 6.85 -10.37
C GLY A 95 7.02 5.52 -10.74
N VAL A 96 6.20 4.59 -11.21
CA VAL A 96 6.64 3.25 -11.64
C VAL A 96 6.47 3.16 -13.15
N ARG A 97 7.56 2.89 -13.87
CA ARG A 97 7.58 2.76 -15.33
C ARG A 97 7.48 1.30 -15.76
N ASN A 98 6.64 1.04 -16.76
CA ASN A 98 6.52 -0.25 -17.40
C ASN A 98 7.62 -0.34 -18.48
N PRO A 99 8.56 -1.28 -18.38
CA PRO A 99 9.64 -1.41 -19.36
C PRO A 99 9.14 -1.90 -20.72
N VAL A 100 7.97 -2.56 -20.78
CA VAL A 100 7.44 -3.19 -21.99
C VAL A 100 6.71 -2.18 -22.89
N ASN A 101 5.86 -1.33 -22.31
CA ASN A 101 5.04 -0.38 -23.07
C ASN A 101 5.32 1.10 -22.74
N GLY A 102 6.31 1.38 -21.90
CA GLY A 102 6.71 2.74 -21.52
C GLY A 102 5.71 3.48 -20.63
N LYS A 103 4.57 2.89 -20.28
CA LYS A 103 3.54 3.50 -19.41
C LYS A 103 4.14 3.84 -18.05
N VAL A 104 3.72 4.98 -17.48
CA VAL A 104 4.13 5.39 -16.13
C VAL A 104 2.91 5.49 -15.24
N LEU A 105 2.94 4.77 -14.12
CA LEU A 105 2.02 4.93 -13.01
C LEU A 105 2.58 6.02 -12.10
N ARG A 106 1.96 7.21 -12.09
CA ARG A 106 2.53 8.41 -11.46
C ARG A 106 2.23 8.46 -9.97
N CYS A 107 3.23 8.86 -9.19
CA CYS A 107 3.05 9.13 -7.76
C CYS A 107 2.38 10.49 -7.56
N SER A 108 1.29 10.54 -6.81
CA SER A 108 0.57 11.78 -6.45
C SER A 108 0.81 12.19 -5.01
N ASN A 109 1.88 11.68 -4.39
CA ASN A 109 2.27 12.05 -3.04
C ASN A 109 2.74 13.49 -2.96
N THR A 110 2.14 14.22 -2.04
CA THR A 110 2.76 15.38 -1.40
C THR A 110 3.29 14.90 -0.06
N ALA A 111 4.52 15.29 0.32
CA ALA A 111 5.10 14.88 1.60
C ALA A 111 4.16 15.26 2.76
N GLY A 112 3.87 14.31 3.65
CA GLY A 112 3.02 14.59 4.81
C GLY A 112 2.40 13.34 5.41
N GLY A 113 2.74 13.10 6.68
CA GLY A 113 2.15 12.11 7.55
C GLY A 113 2.31 12.60 9.00
N THR A 114 1.30 12.38 9.83
CA THR A 114 1.39 12.64 11.27
C THR A 114 2.08 11.47 11.98
N PRO A 115 2.79 11.70 13.10
CA PRO A 115 3.42 10.63 13.87
C PRO A 115 2.37 9.61 14.39
N ASP A 116 2.87 8.45 14.84
CA ASP A 116 2.11 7.32 15.38
C ASP A 116 1.12 6.70 14.40
N GLN A 117 1.58 6.04 13.33
CA GLN A 117 0.70 5.36 12.37
C GLN A 117 0.99 3.87 12.31
N ARG A 118 -0.04 3.06 12.06
CA ARG A 118 0.02 1.59 12.16
C ARG A 118 -0.14 0.87 10.83
N TRP A 119 -0.55 1.59 9.79
CA TRP A 119 -0.84 1.04 8.48
C TRP A 119 -0.13 1.84 7.41
N LEU A 120 0.47 1.13 6.47
CA LEU A 120 0.87 1.63 5.16
C LEU A 120 -0.19 1.20 4.15
N TYR A 121 -0.70 2.14 3.37
CA TYR A 121 -1.67 1.89 2.30
C TYR A 121 -1.27 2.59 1.00
N VAL A 122 -1.90 2.13 -0.09
CA VAL A 122 -1.86 2.77 -1.40
C VAL A 122 -3.28 3.09 -1.83
N LEU A 123 -3.50 4.29 -2.36
CA LEU A 123 -4.66 4.64 -3.16
C LEU A 123 -4.31 4.54 -4.63
N VAL A 124 -5.25 4.11 -5.46
CA VAL A 124 -5.14 4.19 -6.92
C VAL A 124 -6.43 4.71 -7.55
N ASP A 125 -6.30 5.30 -8.73
CA ASP A 125 -7.41 5.84 -9.53
C ASP A 125 -8.28 4.75 -10.19
N LYS A 126 -7.88 3.48 -10.10
CA LYS A 126 -8.55 2.34 -10.73
C LYS A 126 -9.45 1.53 -9.78
N ARG A 127 -10.57 1.01 -10.30
CA ARG A 127 -11.52 0.14 -9.56
C ARG A 127 -11.30 -1.36 -9.67
N ASP A 128 -10.61 -1.80 -10.72
CA ASP A 128 -10.40 -3.23 -10.96
C ASP A 128 -9.29 -3.75 -10.06
N VAL A 129 -9.67 -4.63 -9.13
CA VAL A 129 -8.77 -5.31 -8.19
C VAL A 129 -8.31 -6.69 -8.69
N SER A 130 -8.78 -7.13 -9.86
CA SER A 130 -8.50 -8.46 -10.37
C SER A 130 -7.00 -8.64 -10.66
N GLY A 131 -6.39 -9.72 -10.18
CA GLY A 131 -4.96 -9.98 -10.39
C GLY A 131 -4.00 -9.24 -9.45
N ILE A 132 -4.50 -8.47 -8.48
CA ILE A 132 -3.69 -8.00 -7.36
C ILE A 132 -3.57 -9.17 -6.37
N PRO A 133 -2.35 -9.55 -5.92
CA PRO A 133 -2.19 -10.62 -4.93
C PRO A 133 -2.96 -10.27 -3.64
N PHE A 134 -3.88 -11.15 -3.24
CA PHE A 134 -4.76 -10.96 -2.08
C PHE A 134 -4.39 -11.94 -0.96
N LYS A 135 -4.37 -11.43 0.28
CA LYS A 135 -4.31 -12.22 1.51
C LYS A 135 -5.12 -11.49 2.58
N SER A 136 -6.10 -12.18 3.14
CA SER A 136 -6.95 -11.64 4.20
C SER A 136 -6.13 -11.41 5.47
N PRO A 137 -6.47 -10.40 6.29
CA PRO A 137 -5.97 -10.31 7.66
C PRO A 137 -6.48 -11.52 8.45
N GLY A 138 -5.67 -12.57 8.53
CA GLY A 138 -6.04 -13.86 9.13
C GLY A 138 -5.45 -15.08 8.43
N ASP A 139 -4.98 -14.96 7.18
CA ASP A 139 -4.27 -16.03 6.47
C ASP A 139 -2.83 -16.16 6.98
N ALA A 140 -2.68 -16.72 8.17
CA ALA A 140 -1.41 -17.26 8.63
C ALA A 140 -1.04 -18.43 7.71
N LEU A 141 0.10 -18.34 7.01
CA LEU A 141 0.71 -19.54 6.43
C LEU A 141 0.90 -20.56 7.56
N PRO A 142 0.43 -21.82 7.42
CA PRO A 142 0.79 -22.86 8.36
C PRO A 142 2.31 -22.91 8.44
N LEU A 143 2.83 -22.93 9.67
CA LEU A 143 4.24 -23.17 9.92
C LEU A 143 4.64 -24.47 9.20
N PRO A 144 5.80 -24.54 8.53
CA PRO A 144 6.26 -25.80 7.96
C PRO A 144 6.34 -26.82 9.09
N THR A 145 5.51 -27.85 9.02
CA THR A 145 5.64 -29.04 9.86
C THR A 145 7.02 -29.61 9.56
N ALA A 146 7.89 -29.60 10.57
CA ALA A 146 9.18 -30.27 10.48
C ALA A 146 8.95 -31.76 10.13
N PRO A 147 9.74 -32.35 9.22
CA PRO A 147 9.67 -33.78 8.98
C PRO A 147 10.04 -34.52 10.27
N GLN A 148 9.22 -35.51 10.62
CA GLN A 148 9.46 -36.45 11.72
C GLN A 148 10.70 -37.31 11.48
#